data_AF-A0AAD1ZBF1-F1
#
_entry.id   AF-A0AAD1ZBF1-F1
#
_cell.length_a   1.000
_cell.length_b   1.000
_cell.length_c   1.000
_cell.angle_alpha   90.00
_cell.angle_beta   90.00
_cell.angle_gamma   90.00
#
_symmetry.space_group_name_H-M   'P 1'
#
loop_
_entity.id
_entity.type
_entity.pdbx_description
1 polymer ?
#
loop_
_entity_poly.entity_id
_entity_poly.type
_entity_poly.pdbx_seq_one_letter_code
_entity_poly.pdbx_strand_id
1 'polypeptide(L)'
;MSRKTAVNGFLKSSNRHPKPPPLPLLLVEPSPSLSSVPSATTQAQLTHLTTLLKTHLKKNPTTITPQELLHFFKSRVRHNPILSHLDFHLFRFVATFDSFRHDHSTFEYMARSLISSNRLDFLASLLQFIAANPCPCSDGIFSCPSTEPIFRVSISSFCRIGRFDDALFAFGIFGMVHEMTELGCEFSGVTCEILVDGLCQRGKETDACDLILDLSRKVVLPKGFDYFGLIESLCQGGNVEKAFEVVDEFWKKSNMPSLIACTTLIEGLRGVGRIDMAFKLMEKMLKDCIVPDSVTFNCLLSDMCHSGRVVEANKLRLLASSKGLEPDGMTYRILISGYSKENRRKEGEVMLDEMLDRGFISDITTYNRLMDGLGKAKKPS
;
A
#
# COMPACT_ATOMS: atom_id res chain seq x y z
N MET A 1 14.15 -3.27 -74.43
CA MET A 1 14.41 -2.11 -73.56
C MET A 1 14.81 -2.62 -72.18
N SER A 2 15.98 -2.20 -71.70
CA SER A 2 16.55 -2.29 -70.33
C SER A 2 16.71 -3.69 -69.70
N ARG A 3 17.86 -4.36 -69.92
CA ARG A 3 19.09 -4.42 -69.05
C ARG A 3 18.91 -5.33 -67.81
N LYS A 4 19.43 -6.58 -67.88
CA LYS A 4 20.64 -7.12 -67.18
C LYS A 4 20.53 -6.97 -65.65
N THR A 5 20.71 -8.00 -64.81
CA THR A 5 22.01 -8.69 -64.59
C THR A 5 21.84 -9.93 -63.69
N ALA A 6 22.84 -10.82 -63.78
CA ALA A 6 23.09 -12.09 -63.10
C ALA A 6 22.68 -12.23 -61.61
N VAL A 7 22.14 -13.41 -61.29
CA VAL A 7 22.07 -13.96 -59.93
C VAL A 7 23.21 -14.97 -59.80
N ASN A 8 24.32 -14.57 -59.19
CA ASN A 8 25.38 -15.48 -58.74
C ASN A 8 26.14 -14.85 -57.57
N GLY A 9 26.30 -15.60 -56.48
CA GLY A 9 27.37 -15.41 -55.49
C GLY A 9 27.11 -14.49 -54.30
N PHE A 10 26.68 -15.06 -53.17
CA PHE A 10 27.04 -14.60 -51.82
C PHE A 10 27.38 -15.86 -51.02
N LEU A 11 28.64 -16.34 -51.02
CA LEU A 11 29.74 -15.90 -50.16
C LEU A 11 29.32 -15.62 -48.71
N LYS A 12 29.70 -16.58 -47.85
CA LYS A 12 29.91 -16.39 -46.42
C LYS A 12 30.70 -15.10 -46.18
N SER A 13 30.09 -14.13 -45.52
CA SER A 13 30.84 -13.13 -44.76
C SER A 13 30.19 -12.97 -43.40
N SER A 14 30.86 -13.56 -42.42
CA SER A 14 30.78 -13.26 -40.99
C SER A 14 30.68 -11.75 -40.79
N ASN A 15 29.47 -11.23 -40.55
CA ASN A 15 29.31 -9.91 -39.98
C ASN A 15 29.02 -10.06 -38.49
N ARG A 16 30.12 -9.92 -37.75
CA ARG A 16 30.16 -9.81 -36.30
C ARG A 16 29.39 -8.56 -35.92
N HIS A 17 28.24 -8.72 -35.30
CA HIS A 17 27.80 -7.67 -34.38
C HIS A 17 28.86 -7.59 -33.27
N PRO A 18 29.33 -6.39 -32.89
CA PRO A 18 30.23 -6.28 -31.76
C PRO A 18 29.51 -6.89 -30.56
N LYS A 19 30.13 -7.88 -29.91
CA LYS A 19 29.70 -8.27 -28.56
C LYS A 19 29.59 -6.97 -27.77
N PRO A 20 28.50 -6.74 -27.02
CA PRO A 20 28.47 -5.64 -26.07
C PRO A 20 29.75 -5.73 -25.23
N PRO A 21 30.37 -4.59 -24.87
CA PRO A 21 31.57 -4.63 -24.04
C PRO A 21 31.26 -5.53 -22.84
N PRO A 22 32.18 -6.41 -22.42
CA PRO A 22 31.97 -7.11 -21.16
C PRO A 22 31.67 -6.02 -20.16
N LEU A 23 30.48 -6.07 -19.56
CA LEU A 23 30.17 -5.30 -18.36
C LEU A 23 31.43 -5.45 -17.49
N PRO A 24 32.01 -4.33 -17.00
CA PRO A 24 33.22 -4.40 -16.22
C PRO A 24 33.01 -5.53 -15.23
N LEU A 25 33.93 -6.50 -15.23
CA LEU A 25 34.00 -7.51 -14.19
C LEU A 25 34.07 -6.69 -12.92
N LEU A 26 32.90 -6.47 -12.31
CA LEU A 26 32.82 -6.12 -10.91
C LEU A 26 33.57 -7.28 -10.32
N LEU A 27 34.78 -6.97 -9.87
CA LEU A 27 35.50 -7.78 -8.92
C LEU A 27 34.41 -8.29 -8.00
N VAL A 28 34.14 -9.58 -8.09
CA VAL A 28 33.54 -10.30 -6.99
C VAL A 28 34.56 -10.03 -5.91
N GLU A 29 34.32 -8.97 -5.14
CA GLU A 29 35.00 -8.79 -3.89
C GLU A 29 34.84 -10.14 -3.20
N PRO A 30 35.93 -10.72 -2.68
CA PRO A 30 35.81 -11.94 -1.91
C PRO A 30 34.70 -11.68 -0.91
N SER A 31 33.65 -12.50 -0.99
CA SER A 31 32.49 -12.53 -0.10
C SER A 31 32.92 -11.97 1.25
N PRO A 32 32.29 -10.89 1.76
CA PRO A 32 32.78 -10.23 2.96
C PRO A 32 32.96 -11.31 4.01
N SER A 33 34.23 -11.58 4.32
CA SER A 33 34.63 -12.43 5.41
C SER A 33 33.79 -12.01 6.60
N LEU A 34 33.17 -12.98 7.28
CA LEU A 34 32.39 -12.81 8.51
C LEU A 34 32.97 -11.67 9.38
N SER A 35 32.46 -10.44 9.24
CA SER A 35 32.90 -9.32 10.09
C SER A 35 31.92 -8.15 9.99
N SER A 36 30.69 -8.39 10.41
CA SER A 36 29.83 -7.36 11.04
C SER A 36 28.68 -8.00 11.81
N VAL A 37 29.02 -8.99 12.64
CA VAL A 37 28.15 -9.47 13.72
C VAL A 37 28.77 -8.92 15.02
N PRO A 38 28.01 -8.46 16.03
CA PRO A 38 28.60 -8.21 17.34
C PRO A 38 29.18 -9.53 17.89
N SER A 39 30.48 -9.73 17.62
CA SER A 39 31.40 -10.63 18.29
C SER A 39 31.48 -10.23 19.77
N ALA A 40 31.33 -11.09 20.77
CA ALA A 40 31.41 -12.54 20.82
C ALA A 40 30.52 -13.05 21.97
N THR A 41 29.81 -14.16 21.78
CA THR A 41 29.36 -14.96 22.92
C THR A 41 30.62 -15.51 23.57
N THR A 42 30.96 -15.05 24.77
CA THR A 42 32.21 -15.45 25.44
C THR A 42 32.22 -16.97 25.66
N GLN A 43 33.40 -17.59 25.66
CA GLN A 43 33.55 -19.02 25.96
C GLN A 43 32.84 -19.41 27.28
N ALA A 44 32.80 -18.49 28.24
CA ALA A 44 32.06 -18.62 29.51
C ALA A 44 30.52 -18.66 29.34
N GLN A 45 29.96 -17.90 28.41
CA GLN A 45 28.52 -17.95 28.08
C GLN A 45 28.17 -19.26 27.36
N LEU A 46 29.04 -19.75 26.48
CA LEU A 46 28.86 -21.04 25.80
C LEU A 46 28.92 -22.22 26.77
N THR A 47 29.86 -22.22 27.73
CA THR A 47 29.94 -23.25 28.78
C THR A 47 28.73 -23.19 29.72
N HIS A 48 28.24 -21.99 30.05
CA HIS A 48 27.03 -21.81 30.85
C HIS A 48 25.80 -22.39 30.13
N LEU A 49 25.55 -22.03 28.86
CA LEU A 49 24.42 -22.54 28.07
C LEU A 49 24.48 -24.06 27.86
N THR A 50 25.69 -24.60 27.62
CA THR A 50 25.91 -26.05 27.50
C THR A 50 25.58 -26.77 28.81
N THR A 51 26.02 -26.22 29.95
CA THR A 51 25.73 -26.79 31.27
C THR A 51 24.24 -26.75 31.56
N LEU A 52 23.56 -25.66 31.20
CA LEU A 52 22.12 -25.48 31.36
C LEU A 52 21.32 -26.54 30.60
N LEU A 53 21.64 -26.75 29.32
CA LEU A 53 20.99 -27.78 28.51
C LEU A 53 21.27 -29.19 29.07
N LYS A 54 22.52 -29.50 29.44
CA LYS A 54 22.87 -30.82 30.03
C LYS A 54 22.13 -31.06 31.34
N THR A 55 22.02 -30.05 32.19
CA THR A 55 21.37 -30.16 33.52
C THR A 55 19.87 -30.39 33.38
N HIS A 56 19.22 -29.73 32.40
CA HIS A 56 17.77 -29.75 32.30
C HIS A 56 17.19 -30.76 31.32
N LEU A 57 17.91 -31.12 30.24
CA LEU A 57 17.45 -32.10 29.25
C LEU A 57 18.01 -33.52 29.50
N LYS A 58 18.98 -33.68 30.41
CA LYS A 58 19.60 -34.97 30.79
C LYS A 58 20.00 -35.85 29.59
N LYS A 59 20.35 -35.23 28.45
CA LYS A 59 20.76 -35.88 27.21
C LYS A 59 21.97 -35.16 26.61
N ASN A 60 22.69 -35.86 25.73
CA ASN A 60 23.76 -35.25 24.95
C ASN A 60 23.17 -34.15 24.03
N PRO A 61 23.78 -32.96 23.97
CA PRO A 61 23.26 -31.82 23.20
C PRO A 61 22.96 -32.11 21.72
N THR A 62 23.61 -33.11 21.15
CA THR A 62 23.50 -33.50 19.73
C THR A 62 22.26 -34.32 19.36
N THR A 63 21.41 -34.67 20.32
CA THR A 63 20.21 -35.53 20.11
C THR A 63 18.88 -34.84 20.39
N ILE A 64 18.89 -33.53 20.66
CA ILE A 64 17.70 -32.77 21.03
C ILE A 64 16.77 -32.64 19.81
N THR A 65 15.48 -32.94 19.98
CA THR A 65 14.48 -32.68 18.94
C THR A 65 13.80 -31.32 19.11
N PRO A 66 13.23 -30.70 18.06
CA PRO A 66 12.48 -29.46 18.17
C PRO A 66 11.33 -29.52 19.18
N GLN A 67 10.65 -30.68 19.28
CA GLN A 67 9.57 -30.91 20.24
C GLN A 67 10.07 -30.91 21.70
N GLU A 68 11.20 -31.57 21.98
CA GLU A 68 11.81 -31.58 23.31
C GLU A 68 12.29 -30.18 23.71
N LEU A 69 12.89 -29.43 22.78
CA LEU A 69 13.28 -28.05 23.00
C LEU A 69 12.08 -27.16 23.31
N LEU A 70 10.99 -27.31 22.55
CA LEU A 70 9.75 -26.57 22.75
C LEU A 70 9.12 -26.89 24.12
N HIS A 71 9.12 -28.18 24.51
CA HIS A 71 8.66 -28.59 25.83
C HIS A 71 9.51 -27.97 26.94
N PHE A 72 10.83 -27.96 26.79
CA PHE A 72 11.74 -27.32 27.74
C PHE A 72 11.46 -25.83 27.87
N PHE A 73 11.30 -25.11 26.76
CA PHE A 73 10.97 -23.69 26.81
C PHE A 73 9.64 -23.42 27.53
N LYS A 74 8.58 -24.16 27.19
CA LYS A 74 7.25 -24.01 27.79
C LYS A 74 7.23 -24.34 29.28
N SER A 75 7.91 -25.41 29.69
CA SER A 75 7.82 -25.95 31.06
C SER A 75 8.81 -25.33 32.05
N ARG A 76 10.01 -24.98 31.60
CA ARG A 76 11.13 -24.58 32.48
C ARG A 76 11.60 -23.15 32.29
N VAL A 77 11.46 -22.59 31.08
CA VAL A 77 12.02 -21.28 30.75
C VAL A 77 11.00 -20.16 30.91
N ARG A 78 9.76 -20.37 30.46
CA ARG A 78 8.70 -19.34 30.44
C ARG A 78 8.45 -18.66 31.79
N HIS A 79 8.47 -19.42 32.88
CA HIS A 79 8.16 -18.93 34.24
C HIS A 79 9.40 -18.67 35.09
N ASN A 80 10.60 -18.88 34.54
CA ASN A 80 11.84 -18.74 35.30
C ASN A 80 12.47 -17.37 35.02
N PRO A 81 12.57 -16.47 36.02
CA PRO A 81 13.06 -15.11 35.82
C PRO A 81 14.53 -15.02 35.38
N ILE A 82 15.32 -16.07 35.63
CA ILE A 82 16.73 -16.12 35.23
C ILE A 82 16.86 -16.67 33.80
N LEU A 83 16.07 -17.69 33.45
CA LEU A 83 16.16 -18.37 32.16
C LEU A 83 15.38 -17.65 31.05
N SER A 84 14.33 -16.91 31.39
CA SER A 84 13.43 -16.26 30.43
C SER A 84 14.17 -15.32 29.48
N HIS A 85 15.20 -14.61 29.96
CA HIS A 85 16.01 -13.71 29.15
C HIS A 85 17.02 -14.45 28.25
N LEU A 86 17.35 -15.70 28.56
CA LEU A 86 18.30 -16.54 27.82
C LEU A 86 17.64 -17.41 26.75
N ASP A 87 16.31 -17.42 26.65
CA ASP A 87 15.55 -18.27 25.72
C ASP A 87 16.01 -18.13 24.25
N PHE A 88 16.23 -16.90 23.77
CA PHE A 88 16.69 -16.63 22.42
C PHE A 88 18.17 -17.01 22.22
N HIS A 89 19.01 -16.85 23.25
CA HIS A 89 20.38 -17.33 23.20
C HIS A 89 20.45 -18.86 23.15
N LEU A 90 19.62 -19.54 23.93
CA LEU A 90 19.48 -21.00 23.89
C LEU A 90 18.97 -21.46 22.52
N PHE A 91 17.97 -20.78 21.97
CA PHE A 91 17.45 -21.02 20.63
C PHE A 91 18.56 -20.93 19.58
N ARG A 92 19.34 -19.84 19.55
CA ARG A 92 20.46 -19.70 18.62
C ARG A 92 21.57 -20.73 18.86
N PHE A 93 21.82 -21.08 20.11
CA PHE A 93 22.87 -22.01 20.48
C PHE A 93 22.58 -23.43 19.97
N VAL A 94 21.36 -23.94 20.16
CA VAL A 94 21.02 -25.29 19.66
C VAL A 94 21.03 -25.38 18.14
N ALA A 95 20.77 -24.26 17.44
CA ALA A 95 20.92 -24.18 15.99
C ALA A 95 22.38 -24.31 15.49
N THR A 96 23.37 -24.20 16.37
CA THR A 96 24.79 -24.42 16.00
C THR A 96 25.14 -25.91 15.88
N PHE A 97 24.25 -26.81 16.30
CA PHE A 97 24.48 -28.24 16.16
C PHE A 97 24.09 -28.72 14.76
N ASP A 98 25.02 -29.37 14.07
CA ASP A 98 24.80 -29.86 12.70
C ASP A 98 23.57 -30.77 12.57
N SER A 99 23.26 -31.55 13.61
CA SER A 99 22.12 -32.47 13.67
C SER A 99 20.78 -31.80 13.97
N PHE A 100 20.75 -30.50 14.27
CA PHE A 100 19.56 -29.80 14.71
C PHE A 100 19.09 -28.78 13.67
N ARG A 101 17.78 -28.74 13.42
CA ARG A 101 17.12 -27.69 12.64
C ARG A 101 15.83 -27.29 13.36
N HIS A 102 15.59 -25.98 13.45
CA HIS A 102 14.33 -25.47 13.95
C HIS A 102 13.20 -25.74 12.96
N ASP A 103 12.00 -25.96 13.48
CA ASP A 103 10.77 -26.04 12.72
C ASP A 103 9.86 -24.83 13.01
N HIS A 104 8.76 -24.73 12.24
CA HIS A 104 7.75 -23.68 12.40
C HIS A 104 7.18 -23.59 13.83
N SER A 105 7.10 -24.71 14.56
CA SER A 105 6.60 -24.71 15.94
C SER A 105 7.56 -24.02 16.91
N THR A 106 8.87 -24.25 16.75
CA THR A 106 9.89 -23.56 17.54
C THR A 106 10.02 -22.09 17.15
N PHE A 107 9.88 -21.75 15.86
CA PHE A 107 9.84 -20.37 15.38
C PHE A 107 8.66 -19.59 15.96
N GLU A 108 7.45 -20.16 15.88
CA GLU A 108 6.23 -19.52 16.37
C GLU A 108 6.32 -19.25 17.88
N TYR A 109 6.78 -20.24 18.65
CA TYR A 109 6.97 -20.08 20.09
C TYR A 109 7.94 -18.95 20.41
N MET A 110 9.09 -18.91 19.74
CA MET A 110 10.11 -17.89 20.00
C MET A 110 9.59 -16.50 19.64
N ALA A 111 8.92 -16.35 18.49
CA ALA A 111 8.31 -15.09 18.10
C ALA A 111 7.29 -14.61 19.14
N ARG A 112 6.37 -15.48 19.58
CA ARG A 112 5.39 -15.14 20.64
C ARG A 112 6.06 -14.79 21.97
N SER A 113 7.10 -15.51 22.37
CA SER A 113 7.86 -15.23 23.60
C SER A 113 8.49 -13.83 23.55
N LEU A 114 9.19 -13.51 22.46
CA LEU A 114 9.86 -12.22 22.25
C LEU A 114 8.87 -11.06 22.18
N ILE A 115 7.74 -11.24 21.48
CA ILE A 115 6.66 -10.24 21.42
C ILE A 115 6.06 -10.00 22.81
N SER A 116 5.73 -11.06 23.54
CA SER A 116 5.12 -10.94 24.88
C SER A 116 6.04 -10.29 25.92
N SER A 117 7.35 -10.40 25.72
CA SER A 117 8.39 -9.79 26.56
C SER A 117 8.90 -8.45 26.02
N ASN A 118 8.31 -7.93 24.94
CA ASN A 118 8.70 -6.69 24.27
C ASN A 118 10.18 -6.63 23.84
N ARG A 119 10.77 -7.77 23.50
CA ARG A 119 12.19 -7.89 23.09
C ARG A 119 12.32 -7.85 21.57
N LEU A 120 12.05 -6.66 21.01
CA LEU A 120 11.91 -6.46 19.57
C LEU A 120 13.21 -6.58 18.77
N ASP A 121 14.38 -6.29 19.36
CA ASP A 121 15.67 -6.48 18.66
C ASP A 121 15.97 -7.96 18.40
N PHE A 122 15.66 -8.81 19.37
CA PHE A 122 15.75 -10.25 19.22
C PHE A 122 14.66 -10.78 18.27
N LEU A 123 13.49 -10.13 18.22
CA LEU A 123 12.45 -10.49 17.25
C LEU A 123 12.91 -10.23 15.82
N ALA A 124 13.51 -9.07 15.55
CA ALA A 124 14.10 -8.76 14.24
C ALA A 124 15.20 -9.77 13.88
N SER A 125 16.06 -10.11 14.86
CA SER A 125 17.11 -11.13 14.71
C SER A 125 16.54 -12.54 14.45
N LEU A 126 15.37 -12.87 15.02
CA LEU A 126 14.67 -14.13 14.78
C LEU A 126 14.14 -14.19 13.34
N LEU A 127 13.51 -13.12 12.85
CA LEU A 127 12.98 -13.09 11.48
C LEU A 127 14.10 -13.23 10.43
N GLN A 128 15.24 -12.57 10.66
CA GLN A 128 16.44 -12.77 9.83
C GLN A 128 16.94 -14.21 9.90
N PHE A 129 16.91 -14.82 11.09
CA PHE A 129 17.32 -16.22 11.26
C PHE A 129 16.39 -17.18 10.49
N ILE A 130 15.06 -16.97 10.55
CA ILE A 130 14.07 -17.77 9.83
C ILE A 130 14.28 -17.64 8.32
N ALA A 131 14.54 -16.43 7.81
CA ALA A 131 14.83 -16.22 6.40
C ALA A 131 16.10 -16.96 5.95
N ALA A 132 17.16 -16.95 6.77
CA ALA A 132 18.40 -17.67 6.46
C ALA A 132 18.30 -19.21 6.65
N ASN A 133 17.33 -19.69 7.43
CA ASN A 133 17.18 -21.09 7.79
C ASN A 133 15.71 -21.52 7.63
N PRO A 134 15.26 -21.79 6.39
CA PRO A 134 13.88 -22.16 6.10
C PRO A 134 13.43 -23.38 6.91
N CYS A 135 12.12 -23.47 7.14
CA CYS A 135 11.53 -24.59 7.85
C CYS A 135 11.79 -25.91 7.08
N PRO A 136 12.30 -26.98 7.71
CA PRO A 136 12.63 -28.25 7.03
C PRO A 136 11.46 -28.97 6.36
N CYS A 137 10.23 -28.52 6.58
CA CYS A 137 9.04 -29.12 5.98
C CYS A 137 8.79 -28.65 4.53
N SER A 138 9.58 -27.71 4.01
CA SER A 138 9.40 -27.16 2.67
C SER A 138 10.70 -26.59 2.10
N ASP A 139 10.80 -26.54 0.77
CA ASP A 139 12.02 -26.12 0.05
C ASP A 139 12.23 -24.58 -0.02
N GLY A 140 11.28 -23.78 0.47
CA GLY A 140 11.35 -22.31 0.56
C GLY A 140 10.83 -21.75 1.89
N ILE A 141 11.16 -20.49 2.21
CA ILE A 141 10.88 -19.84 3.51
C ILE A 141 9.36 -19.75 3.73
N PHE A 142 8.62 -19.29 2.71
CA PHE A 142 7.16 -19.13 2.73
C PHE A 142 6.41 -20.32 2.11
N SER A 143 7.12 -21.35 1.66
CA SER A 143 6.48 -22.61 1.24
C SER A 143 5.88 -23.37 2.44
N CYS A 144 6.29 -23.05 3.66
CA CYS A 144 5.64 -23.51 4.88
C CYS A 144 4.46 -22.60 5.23
N PRO A 145 3.21 -23.12 5.29
CA PRO A 145 2.02 -22.30 5.57
C PRO A 145 2.00 -21.72 6.99
N SER A 146 2.89 -22.18 7.87
CA SER A 146 3.02 -21.67 9.24
C SER A 146 4.01 -20.51 9.36
N THR A 147 4.83 -20.22 8.34
CA THR A 147 5.83 -19.15 8.41
C THR A 147 5.21 -17.77 8.22
N GLU A 148 4.32 -17.57 7.24
CA GLU A 148 3.68 -16.28 6.98
C GLU A 148 2.96 -15.72 8.23
N PRO A 149 2.15 -16.50 8.98
CA PRO A 149 1.53 -16.00 10.22
C PRO A 149 2.53 -15.46 11.25
N ILE A 150 3.75 -16.03 11.34
CA ILE A 150 4.79 -15.58 12.27
C ILE A 150 5.28 -14.18 11.89
N PHE A 151 5.57 -13.97 10.60
CA PHE A 151 5.95 -12.66 10.07
C PHE A 151 4.82 -11.64 10.26
N ARG A 152 3.58 -12.00 9.93
CA ARG A 152 2.41 -11.12 10.11
C ARG A 152 2.24 -10.64 11.55
N VAL A 153 2.31 -11.56 12.52
CA VAL A 153 2.16 -11.21 13.96
C VAL A 153 3.33 -10.35 14.44
N SER A 154 4.53 -10.58 13.90
CA SER A 154 5.73 -9.81 14.24
C SER A 154 5.67 -8.39 13.65
N ILE A 155 5.28 -8.26 12.39
CA ILE A 155 5.03 -6.98 11.70
C ILE A 155 3.96 -6.17 12.47
N SER A 156 2.84 -6.80 12.83
CA SER A 156 1.80 -6.17 13.65
C SER A 156 2.33 -5.66 14.98
N SER A 157 3.16 -6.45 15.66
CA SER A 157 3.81 -6.03 16.91
C SER A 157 4.76 -4.85 16.69
N PHE A 158 5.57 -4.87 15.64
CA PHE A 158 6.47 -3.76 15.30
C PHE A 158 5.69 -2.47 15.00
N CYS A 159 4.62 -2.53 14.20
CA CYS A 159 3.74 -1.40 13.91
C CYS A 159 3.12 -0.82 15.18
N ARG A 160 2.56 -1.69 16.04
CA ARG A 160 1.94 -1.27 17.32
C ARG A 160 2.92 -0.52 18.21
N ILE A 161 4.20 -0.88 18.18
CA ILE A 161 5.23 -0.30 19.06
C ILE A 161 5.98 0.85 18.38
N GLY A 162 6.01 0.90 17.05
CA GLY A 162 6.56 2.01 16.26
C GLY A 162 7.84 1.74 15.52
N ARG A 163 8.26 0.48 15.53
CA ARG A 163 9.50 0.04 14.89
C ARG A 163 9.24 -0.25 13.42
N PHE A 164 8.89 0.79 12.66
CA PHE A 164 8.50 0.62 11.25
C PHE A 164 9.66 0.17 10.38
N ASP A 165 10.89 0.59 10.66
CA ASP A 165 12.04 0.12 9.91
C ASP A 165 12.15 -1.41 10.00
N ASP A 166 11.96 -1.99 11.19
CA ASP A 166 11.93 -3.45 11.35
C ASP A 166 10.69 -4.10 10.71
N ALA A 167 9.53 -3.43 10.77
CA ALA A 167 8.30 -3.90 10.11
C ALA A 167 8.45 -3.94 8.59
N LEU A 168 8.97 -2.87 7.99
CA LEU A 168 9.25 -2.72 6.56
C LEU A 168 10.36 -3.66 6.12
N PHE A 169 11.39 -3.83 6.94
CA PHE A 169 12.47 -4.79 6.70
C PHE A 169 11.92 -6.22 6.66
N ALA A 170 11.13 -6.61 7.66
CA ALA A 170 10.47 -7.92 7.72
C ALA A 170 9.51 -8.14 6.55
N PHE A 171 8.84 -7.09 6.07
CA PHE A 171 7.88 -7.16 4.99
C PHE A 171 8.52 -7.18 3.58
N GLY A 172 9.45 -6.26 3.30
CA GLY A 172 9.87 -5.93 1.94
C GLY A 172 11.31 -6.29 1.57
N ILE A 173 12.27 -6.26 2.51
CA ILE A 173 13.70 -6.35 2.14
C ILE A 173 14.21 -7.79 2.13
N PHE A 174 13.63 -8.71 2.90
CA PHE A 174 14.16 -10.08 3.08
C PHE A 174 13.45 -11.14 2.24
N GLY A 175 12.81 -10.73 1.16
CA GLY A 175 12.26 -11.67 0.20
C GLY A 175 10.86 -12.17 0.51
N MET A 176 10.14 -11.71 1.55
CA MET A 176 8.75 -12.15 1.74
C MET A 176 7.89 -11.80 0.53
N VAL A 177 7.83 -10.53 0.12
CA VAL A 177 7.07 -10.13 -1.07
C VAL A 177 7.66 -10.74 -2.36
N HIS A 178 8.99 -10.78 -2.51
CA HIS A 178 9.65 -11.28 -3.72
C HIS A 178 9.49 -12.80 -3.89
N GLU A 179 9.84 -13.58 -2.87
CA GLU A 179 9.77 -15.03 -2.85
C GLU A 179 8.32 -15.52 -2.89
N MET A 180 7.38 -14.87 -2.18
CA MET A 180 5.96 -15.21 -2.33
C MET A 180 5.50 -14.96 -3.77
N THR A 181 5.92 -13.85 -4.40
CA THR A 181 5.59 -13.59 -5.82
C THR A 181 6.23 -14.59 -6.77
N GLU A 182 7.51 -14.95 -6.58
CA GLU A 182 8.23 -15.94 -7.40
C GLU A 182 7.63 -17.34 -7.28
N LEU A 183 7.18 -17.71 -6.08
CA LEU A 183 6.49 -18.97 -5.82
C LEU A 183 5.00 -18.94 -6.23
N GLY A 184 4.52 -17.83 -6.80
CA GLY A 184 3.12 -17.65 -7.20
C GLY A 184 2.13 -17.62 -6.03
N CYS A 185 2.62 -17.37 -4.83
CA CYS A 185 1.83 -17.23 -3.60
C CYS A 185 1.38 -15.76 -3.44
N GLU A 186 0.08 -15.52 -3.36
CA GLU A 186 -0.44 -14.18 -3.01
C GLU A 186 -0.09 -13.88 -1.54
N PHE A 187 0.55 -12.74 -1.27
CA PHE A 187 0.79 -12.29 0.11
C PHE A 187 -0.49 -11.66 0.69
N SER A 188 -0.70 -11.78 2.00
CA SER A 188 -1.98 -11.37 2.61
C SER A 188 -2.23 -9.86 2.56
N GLY A 189 -3.40 -9.46 2.05
CA GLY A 189 -3.90 -8.07 2.11
C GLY A 189 -3.97 -7.51 3.53
N VAL A 190 -4.22 -8.38 4.52
CA VAL A 190 -4.22 -8.03 5.95
C VAL A 190 -2.85 -7.51 6.40
N THR A 191 -1.75 -8.03 5.84
CA THR A 191 -0.40 -7.55 6.19
C THR A 191 -0.17 -6.13 5.66
N CYS A 192 -0.66 -5.82 4.46
CA CYS A 192 -0.63 -4.46 3.92
C CYS A 192 -1.46 -3.50 4.76
N GLU A 193 -2.70 -3.89 5.12
CA GLU A 193 -3.58 -3.10 5.99
C GLU A 193 -2.90 -2.78 7.32
N ILE A 194 -2.31 -3.78 7.99
CA ILE A 194 -1.58 -3.59 9.26
C ILE A 194 -0.42 -2.59 9.12
N LEU A 195 0.32 -2.63 8.02
CA LEU A 195 1.44 -1.71 7.77
C LEU A 195 0.96 -0.29 7.51
N VAL A 196 -0.04 -0.16 6.63
CA VAL A 196 -0.64 1.12 6.26
C VAL A 196 -1.29 1.77 7.47
N ASP A 197 -2.18 1.07 8.17
CA ASP A 197 -2.86 1.57 9.37
C ASP A 197 -1.85 1.92 10.46
N GLY A 198 -0.83 1.08 10.64
CA GLY A 198 0.22 1.32 11.62
C GLY A 198 0.98 2.62 11.36
N LEU A 199 1.30 2.92 10.10
CA LEU A 199 1.97 4.16 9.69
C LEU A 199 1.03 5.37 9.79
N CYS A 200 -0.22 5.22 9.32
CA CYS A 200 -1.26 6.26 9.36
C CYS A 200 -1.58 6.70 10.80
N GLN A 201 -1.74 5.76 11.74
CA GLN A 201 -2.00 6.06 13.16
C GLN A 201 -0.92 6.92 13.84
N ARG A 202 0.24 7.11 13.19
CA ARG A 202 1.36 7.89 13.73
C ARG A 202 1.69 9.13 12.92
N GLY A 203 0.82 9.54 11.99
CA GLY A 203 1.05 10.70 11.16
C GLY A 203 2.15 10.49 10.12
N LYS A 204 2.44 9.24 9.75
CA LYS A 204 3.41 8.88 8.71
C LYS A 204 2.67 8.45 7.43
N GLU A 205 1.62 9.18 7.06
CA GLU A 205 0.80 8.81 5.89
C GLU A 205 1.59 8.88 4.59
N THR A 206 2.61 9.75 4.53
CA THR A 206 3.52 9.86 3.39
C THR A 206 4.33 8.58 3.16
N ASP A 207 4.84 7.98 4.23
CA ASP A 207 5.63 6.75 4.18
C ASP A 207 4.73 5.57 3.78
N ALA A 208 3.49 5.55 4.29
CA ALA A 208 2.47 4.56 3.93
C ALA A 208 2.10 4.63 2.44
N CYS A 209 1.93 5.86 1.92
CA CYS A 209 1.70 6.12 0.51
C CYS A 209 2.85 5.61 -0.36
N ASP A 210 4.09 5.96 0.00
CA ASP A 210 5.27 5.58 -0.78
C ASP A 210 5.43 4.05 -0.79
N LEU A 211 5.18 3.37 0.33
CA LEU A 211 5.14 1.91 0.42
C LEU A 211 4.12 1.30 -0.56
N ILE A 212 2.88 1.78 -0.55
CA ILE A 212 1.81 1.23 -1.38
C ILE A 212 2.06 1.47 -2.87
N LEU A 213 2.56 2.65 -3.24
CA LEU A 213 2.94 2.96 -4.62
C LEU A 213 4.09 2.07 -5.09
N ASP A 214 5.11 1.87 -4.26
CA ASP A 214 6.24 1.00 -4.57
C ASP A 214 5.83 -0.47 -4.71
N LEU A 215 4.97 -0.96 -3.81
CA LEU A 215 4.42 -2.31 -3.91
C LEU A 215 3.61 -2.47 -5.18
N SER A 216 2.70 -1.54 -5.46
CA SER A 216 1.91 -1.54 -6.67
C SER A 216 2.80 -1.61 -7.90
N ARG A 217 3.88 -0.82 -7.97
CA ARG A 217 4.80 -0.79 -9.12
C ARG A 217 5.58 -2.08 -9.33
N LYS A 218 5.96 -2.77 -8.25
CA LYS A 218 6.81 -3.96 -8.30
C LYS A 218 6.01 -5.27 -8.39
N VAL A 219 4.84 -5.32 -7.77
CA VAL A 219 4.06 -6.55 -7.56
C VAL A 219 2.56 -6.29 -7.71
N VAL A 220 1.81 -7.32 -8.09
CA VAL A 220 0.34 -7.27 -8.05
C VAL A 220 -0.12 -7.25 -6.60
N LEU A 221 -0.89 -6.22 -6.23
CA LEU A 221 -1.42 -6.11 -4.87
C LEU A 221 -2.41 -7.25 -4.56
N PRO A 222 -2.50 -7.67 -3.29
CA PRO A 222 -3.39 -8.76 -2.90
C PRO A 222 -4.85 -8.47 -3.26
N LYS A 223 -5.58 -9.51 -3.68
CA LYS A 223 -7.02 -9.37 -3.93
C LYS A 223 -7.74 -8.97 -2.65
N GLY A 224 -8.57 -7.92 -2.74
CA GLY A 224 -9.36 -7.42 -1.62
C GLY A 224 -8.64 -6.45 -0.68
N PHE A 225 -7.38 -6.06 -0.97
CA PHE A 225 -6.72 -4.98 -0.23
C PHE A 225 -7.48 -3.65 -0.42
N ASP A 226 -8.01 -3.10 0.68
CA ASP A 226 -8.68 -1.81 0.68
C ASP A 226 -7.71 -0.69 1.09
N TYR A 227 -7.52 0.27 0.19
CA TYR A 227 -6.68 1.45 0.42
C TYR A 227 -7.49 2.66 0.86
N PHE A 228 -8.80 2.52 1.10
CA PHE A 228 -9.65 3.61 1.59
C PHE A 228 -9.10 4.26 2.87
N GLY A 229 -8.65 3.46 3.84
CA GLY A 229 -8.09 3.99 5.10
C GLY A 229 -6.86 4.89 4.87
N LEU A 230 -6.03 4.57 3.89
CA LEU A 230 -4.90 5.41 3.49
C LEU A 230 -5.37 6.73 2.86
N ILE A 231 -6.38 6.69 1.98
CA ILE A 231 -6.93 7.90 1.35
C ILE A 231 -7.56 8.81 2.39
N GLU A 232 -8.37 8.26 3.29
CA GLU A 232 -8.97 9.00 4.40
C GLU A 232 -7.90 9.67 5.26
N SER A 233 -6.88 8.92 5.67
CA SER A 233 -5.77 9.44 6.48
C SER A 233 -4.97 10.53 5.74
N LEU A 234 -4.68 10.35 4.45
CA LEU A 234 -3.98 11.37 3.65
C LEU A 234 -4.81 12.65 3.48
N CYS A 235 -6.11 12.53 3.26
CA CYS A 235 -7.02 13.67 3.17
C CYS A 235 -7.13 14.42 4.50
N GLN A 236 -7.26 13.70 5.62
CA GLN A 236 -7.27 14.29 6.97
C GLN A 236 -5.94 14.99 7.31
N GLY A 237 -4.82 14.41 6.86
CA GLY A 237 -3.49 15.02 6.99
C GLY A 237 -3.21 16.17 6.01
N GLY A 238 -4.15 16.52 5.12
CA GLY A 238 -4.00 17.56 4.10
C GLY A 238 -3.11 17.18 2.91
N ASN A 239 -2.61 15.96 2.86
CA ASN A 239 -1.76 15.41 1.79
C ASN A 239 -2.59 14.92 0.60
N VAL A 240 -3.51 15.77 0.11
CA VAL A 240 -4.50 15.40 -0.92
C VAL A 240 -3.88 15.10 -2.28
N GLU A 241 -2.72 15.67 -2.60
CA GLU A 241 -1.98 15.37 -3.83
C GLU A 241 -1.45 13.93 -3.84
N LYS A 242 -0.90 13.45 -2.72
CA LYS A 242 -0.47 12.04 -2.58
C LYS A 242 -1.67 11.09 -2.63
N ALA A 243 -2.79 11.45 -1.99
CA ALA A 243 -4.01 10.66 -2.07
C ALA A 243 -4.51 10.50 -3.53
N PHE A 244 -4.42 11.58 -4.32
CA PHE A 244 -4.73 11.53 -5.75
C PHE A 244 -3.77 10.63 -6.53
N GLU A 245 -2.46 10.65 -6.23
CA GLU A 245 -1.49 9.76 -6.87
C GLU A 245 -1.82 8.28 -6.62
N VAL A 246 -2.19 7.92 -5.38
CA VAL A 246 -2.61 6.55 -5.03
C VAL A 246 -3.84 6.16 -5.85
N VAL A 247 -4.91 6.97 -5.84
CA VAL A 247 -6.12 6.66 -6.60
C VAL A 247 -5.81 6.53 -8.10
N ASP A 248 -5.00 7.41 -8.67
CA ASP A 248 -4.66 7.38 -10.10
C ASP A 248 -3.81 6.15 -10.50
N GLU A 249 -2.85 5.75 -9.65
CA GLU A 249 -2.02 4.56 -9.87
C GLU A 249 -2.87 3.27 -9.88
N PHE A 250 -3.79 3.14 -8.93
CA PHE A 250 -4.66 1.97 -8.84
C PHE A 250 -5.63 1.92 -10.03
N TRP A 251 -6.17 3.07 -10.41
CA TRP A 251 -7.03 3.19 -11.57
C TRP A 251 -6.33 2.73 -12.86
N LYS A 252 -5.06 3.12 -13.08
CA LYS A 252 -4.27 2.73 -14.27
C LYS A 252 -4.05 1.22 -14.35
N LYS A 253 -3.96 0.54 -13.21
CA LYS A 253 -3.76 -0.90 -13.12
C LYS A 253 -5.03 -1.73 -13.22
N SER A 254 -6.14 -1.11 -13.64
CA SER A 254 -7.47 -1.74 -13.68
C SER A 254 -7.99 -2.17 -12.29
N ASN A 255 -7.39 -1.66 -11.21
CA ASN A 255 -7.94 -1.78 -9.86
C ASN A 255 -8.88 -0.60 -9.64
N MET A 256 -10.13 -0.76 -10.08
CA MET A 256 -11.15 0.27 -9.95
C MET A 256 -11.24 0.73 -8.49
N PRO A 257 -11.08 2.04 -8.20
CA PRO A 257 -11.29 2.55 -6.86
C PRO A 257 -12.71 2.33 -6.39
N SER A 258 -12.84 2.16 -5.09
CA SER A 258 -14.14 2.17 -4.44
C SER A 258 -14.77 3.56 -4.58
N LEU A 259 -16.09 3.60 -4.72
CA LEU A 259 -16.87 4.84 -4.75
C LEU A 259 -16.52 5.74 -3.56
N ILE A 260 -16.43 5.14 -2.36
CA ILE A 260 -16.14 5.82 -1.10
C ILE A 260 -14.75 6.48 -1.14
N ALA A 261 -13.71 5.79 -1.64
CA ALA A 261 -12.37 6.37 -1.75
C ALA A 261 -12.35 7.59 -2.68
N CYS A 262 -13.05 7.53 -3.82
CA CYS A 262 -13.13 8.67 -4.74
C CYS A 262 -13.92 9.84 -4.16
N THR A 263 -15.07 9.60 -3.51
CA THR A 263 -15.88 10.67 -2.92
C THR A 263 -15.14 11.34 -1.77
N THR A 264 -14.47 10.57 -0.89
CA THR A 264 -13.62 11.11 0.18
C THR A 264 -12.46 11.95 -0.38
N LEU A 265 -11.81 11.50 -1.46
CA LEU A 265 -10.76 12.28 -2.11
C LEU A 265 -11.30 13.57 -2.74
N ILE A 266 -12.48 13.54 -3.37
CA ILE A 266 -13.14 14.75 -3.90
C ILE A 266 -13.40 15.74 -2.76
N GLU A 267 -13.93 15.30 -1.63
CA GLU A 267 -14.17 16.16 -0.47
C GLU A 267 -12.87 16.73 0.10
N GLY A 268 -11.83 15.92 0.23
CA GLY A 268 -10.50 16.38 0.65
C GLY A 268 -9.92 17.45 -0.29
N LEU A 269 -9.97 17.21 -1.61
CA LEU A 269 -9.50 18.16 -2.62
C LEU A 269 -10.29 19.47 -2.59
N ARG A 270 -11.61 19.40 -2.40
CA ARG A 270 -12.47 20.58 -2.24
C ARG A 270 -12.11 21.36 -0.97
N GLY A 271 -11.87 20.68 0.14
CA GLY A 271 -11.48 21.29 1.41
C GLY A 271 -10.17 22.08 1.34
N VAL A 272 -9.20 21.63 0.52
CA VAL A 272 -7.91 22.31 0.29
C VAL A 272 -7.97 23.29 -0.92
N GLY A 273 -9.13 23.43 -1.56
CA GLY A 273 -9.33 24.33 -2.70
C GLY A 273 -8.71 23.85 -4.02
N ARG A 274 -8.34 22.57 -4.14
CA ARG A 274 -7.81 21.94 -5.37
C ARG A 274 -8.94 21.54 -6.33
N ILE A 275 -9.78 22.51 -6.71
CA ILE A 275 -11.00 22.28 -7.51
C ILE A 275 -10.68 21.66 -8.88
N ASP A 276 -9.55 22.00 -9.50
CA ASP A 276 -9.10 21.40 -10.77
C ASP A 276 -8.90 19.89 -10.68
N MET A 277 -8.31 19.42 -9.59
CA MET A 277 -8.06 18.00 -9.37
C MET A 277 -9.36 17.27 -9.03
N ALA A 278 -10.22 17.89 -8.21
CA ALA A 278 -11.54 17.34 -7.90
C ALA A 278 -12.41 17.20 -9.16
N PHE A 279 -12.39 18.19 -10.05
CA PHE A 279 -13.05 18.14 -11.35
C PHE A 279 -12.54 16.98 -12.22
N LYS A 280 -11.21 16.84 -12.36
CA LYS A 280 -10.61 15.74 -13.13
C LYS A 280 -10.98 14.37 -12.58
N LEU A 281 -11.00 14.23 -11.25
CA LEU A 281 -11.40 12.98 -10.59
C LEU A 281 -12.87 12.67 -10.85
N MET A 282 -13.76 13.65 -10.67
CA MET A 282 -15.19 13.50 -10.96
C MET A 282 -15.47 13.13 -12.41
N GLU A 283 -14.78 13.79 -13.35
CA GLU A 283 -14.91 13.50 -14.78
C GLU A 283 -14.47 12.06 -15.09
N LYS A 284 -13.38 11.60 -14.48
CA LYS A 284 -12.87 10.23 -14.62
C LYS A 284 -13.85 9.20 -14.05
N MET A 285 -14.38 9.45 -12.84
CA MET A 285 -15.42 8.61 -12.23
C MET A 285 -16.61 8.42 -13.16
N LEU A 286 -17.16 9.52 -13.70
CA LEU A 286 -18.31 9.47 -14.60
C LEU A 286 -17.99 8.75 -15.92
N LYS A 287 -16.80 8.97 -16.49
CA LYS A 287 -16.37 8.28 -17.73
C LYS A 287 -16.38 6.76 -17.56
N ASP A 288 -15.92 6.28 -16.41
CA ASP A 288 -15.86 4.85 -16.06
C ASP A 288 -17.10 4.34 -15.33
N CYS A 289 -18.21 5.08 -15.41
CA CYS A 289 -19.52 4.72 -14.86
C CYS A 289 -19.54 4.53 -13.33
N ILE A 290 -18.61 5.13 -12.61
CA ILE A 290 -18.69 5.30 -11.15
C ILE A 290 -19.52 6.57 -10.88
N VAL A 291 -20.77 6.37 -10.46
CA VAL A 291 -21.70 7.48 -10.24
C VAL A 291 -21.58 7.96 -8.78
N PRO A 292 -21.17 9.22 -8.54
CA PRO A 292 -21.16 9.82 -7.19
C PRO A 292 -22.60 10.03 -6.68
N ASP A 293 -22.75 10.27 -5.38
CA ASP A 293 -24.02 10.78 -4.87
C ASP A 293 -24.27 12.23 -5.32
N SER A 294 -25.54 12.64 -5.31
CA SER A 294 -25.97 13.97 -5.77
C SER A 294 -25.43 15.10 -4.89
N VAL A 295 -25.13 14.84 -3.62
CA VAL A 295 -24.62 15.85 -2.69
C VAL A 295 -23.18 16.19 -3.04
N THR A 296 -22.28 15.21 -3.12
CA THR A 296 -20.88 15.41 -3.51
C THR A 296 -20.81 16.07 -4.89
N PHE A 297 -21.64 15.64 -5.83
CA PHE A 297 -21.73 16.22 -7.17
C PHE A 297 -22.12 17.71 -7.15
N ASN A 298 -23.24 18.04 -6.48
CA ASN A 298 -23.72 19.41 -6.37
C ASN A 298 -22.73 20.32 -5.63
N CYS A 299 -22.05 19.81 -4.61
CA CYS A 299 -21.05 20.58 -3.89
C CYS A 299 -19.85 20.94 -4.78
N LEU A 300 -19.36 20.00 -5.61
CA LEU A 300 -18.30 20.30 -6.57
C LEU A 300 -18.75 21.31 -7.63
N LEU A 301 -19.96 21.18 -8.17
CA LEU A 301 -20.52 22.16 -9.11
C LEU A 301 -20.59 23.56 -8.51
N SER A 302 -21.01 23.65 -7.25
CA SER A 302 -21.05 24.91 -6.51
C SER A 302 -19.65 25.54 -6.44
N ASP A 303 -18.63 24.77 -6.06
CA ASP A 303 -17.25 25.29 -5.98
C ASP A 303 -16.72 25.75 -7.34
N MET A 304 -17.03 25.03 -8.41
CA MET A 304 -16.69 25.44 -9.78
C MET A 304 -17.37 26.76 -10.17
N CYS A 305 -18.66 26.93 -9.86
CA CYS A 305 -19.38 28.19 -10.09
C CYS A 305 -18.78 29.35 -9.27
N HIS A 306 -18.38 29.11 -8.01
CA HIS A 306 -17.70 30.12 -7.19
C HIS A 306 -16.32 30.50 -7.74
N SER A 307 -15.68 29.58 -8.45
CA SER A 307 -14.38 29.79 -9.10
C SER A 307 -14.49 30.43 -10.50
N GLY A 308 -15.69 30.85 -10.93
CA GLY A 308 -15.90 31.46 -12.25
C GLY A 308 -15.80 30.47 -13.42
N ARG A 309 -16.14 29.19 -13.19
CA ARG A 309 -16.06 28.11 -14.18
C ARG A 309 -17.43 27.49 -14.49
N VAL A 310 -18.50 28.28 -14.50
CA VAL A 310 -19.89 27.77 -14.69
C VAL A 310 -20.09 26.98 -15.98
N VAL A 311 -19.37 27.32 -17.06
CA VAL A 311 -19.45 26.58 -18.33
C VAL A 311 -18.98 25.14 -18.16
N GLU A 312 -17.86 24.97 -17.48
CA GLU A 312 -17.28 23.65 -17.26
C GLU A 312 -18.13 22.86 -16.27
N ALA A 313 -18.71 23.53 -15.27
CA ALA A 313 -19.71 22.95 -14.38
C ALA A 313 -20.92 22.42 -15.18
N ASN A 314 -21.46 23.19 -16.13
CA ASN A 314 -22.57 22.74 -16.95
C ASN A 314 -22.17 21.60 -17.91
N LYS A 315 -20.95 21.61 -18.47
CA LYS A 315 -20.43 20.46 -19.24
C LYS A 315 -20.36 19.19 -18.39
N LEU A 316 -19.92 19.31 -17.13
CA LEU A 316 -19.88 18.19 -16.20
C LEU A 316 -21.27 17.65 -15.88
N ARG A 317 -22.26 18.54 -15.69
CA ARG A 317 -23.69 18.16 -15.56
C ARG A 317 -24.17 17.33 -16.74
N LEU A 318 -23.88 17.76 -17.97
CA LEU A 318 -24.28 17.02 -19.17
C LEU A 318 -23.61 15.65 -19.24
N LEU A 319 -22.33 15.55 -18.90
CA LEU A 319 -21.63 14.27 -18.79
C LEU A 319 -22.29 13.37 -17.74
N ALA A 320 -22.59 13.91 -16.56
CA ALA A 320 -23.22 13.17 -15.48
C ALA A 320 -24.61 12.63 -15.88
N SER A 321 -25.41 13.46 -16.57
CA SER A 321 -26.72 13.08 -17.11
C SER A 321 -26.57 11.94 -18.12
N SER A 322 -25.58 12.01 -19.02
CA SER A 322 -25.32 10.94 -20.00
C SER A 322 -24.90 9.59 -19.37
N LYS A 323 -24.52 9.61 -18.09
CA LYS A 323 -24.07 8.45 -17.30
C LYS A 323 -25.11 8.00 -16.28
N GLY A 324 -26.30 8.58 -16.29
CA GLY A 324 -27.43 8.20 -15.45
C GLY A 324 -27.53 8.95 -14.11
N LEU A 325 -26.71 9.98 -13.87
CA LEU A 325 -26.91 10.89 -12.76
C LEU A 325 -27.83 12.03 -13.20
N GLU A 326 -29.11 11.92 -12.86
CA GLU A 326 -30.10 12.94 -13.20
C GLU A 326 -29.89 14.21 -12.36
N PRO A 327 -29.79 15.39 -13.01
CA PRO A 327 -29.76 16.67 -12.32
C PRO A 327 -31.02 16.88 -11.48
N ASP A 328 -30.84 17.35 -10.24
CA ASP A 328 -31.95 17.71 -9.36
C ASP A 328 -32.18 19.24 -9.34
N GLY A 329 -33.23 19.67 -8.63
CA GLY A 329 -33.55 21.09 -8.50
C GLY A 329 -32.42 21.91 -7.86
N MET A 330 -31.55 21.30 -7.03
CA MET A 330 -30.39 21.97 -6.46
C MET A 330 -29.30 22.17 -7.53
N THR A 331 -29.07 21.18 -8.39
CA THR A 331 -28.14 21.28 -9.53
C THR A 331 -28.46 22.50 -10.42
N TYR A 332 -29.73 22.68 -10.79
CA TYR A 332 -30.14 23.83 -11.61
C TYR A 332 -29.96 25.16 -10.88
N ARG A 333 -30.35 25.25 -9.61
CA ARG A 333 -30.18 26.47 -8.80
C ARG A 333 -28.72 26.89 -8.70
N ILE A 334 -27.80 25.93 -8.52
CA ILE A 334 -26.35 26.18 -8.49
C ILE A 334 -25.88 26.78 -9.81
N LEU A 335 -26.26 26.20 -10.95
CA LEU A 335 -25.85 26.70 -12.27
C LEU A 335 -26.45 28.06 -12.60
N ILE A 336 -27.73 28.29 -12.32
CA ILE A 336 -28.39 29.59 -12.54
C ILE A 336 -27.69 30.67 -11.71
N SER A 337 -27.38 30.38 -10.44
CA SER A 337 -26.60 31.30 -9.59
C SER A 337 -25.20 31.55 -10.14
N GLY A 338 -24.51 30.51 -10.63
CA GLY A 338 -23.20 30.63 -11.27
C GLY A 338 -23.23 31.52 -12.53
N TYR A 339 -24.19 31.29 -13.42
CA TYR A 339 -24.36 32.08 -14.65
C TYR A 339 -24.70 33.53 -14.35
N SER A 340 -25.53 33.79 -13.32
CA SER A 340 -25.79 35.13 -12.82
C SER A 340 -24.52 35.84 -12.34
N LYS A 341 -23.68 35.16 -11.53
CA LYS A 341 -22.41 35.72 -11.01
C LYS A 341 -21.41 36.05 -12.11
N GLU A 342 -21.39 35.27 -13.19
CA GLU A 342 -20.52 35.50 -14.36
C GLU A 342 -21.13 36.45 -15.41
N ASN A 343 -22.28 37.07 -15.15
CA ASN A 343 -23.00 37.95 -16.08
C ASN A 343 -23.43 37.26 -17.40
N ARG A 344 -23.66 35.94 -17.36
CA ARG A 344 -24.04 35.10 -18.50
C ARG A 344 -25.53 34.82 -18.51
N ARG A 345 -26.30 35.91 -18.64
CA ARG A 345 -27.75 35.90 -18.45
C ARG A 345 -28.47 34.89 -19.36
N LYS A 346 -28.14 34.86 -20.64
CA LYS A 346 -28.84 34.02 -21.63
C LYS A 346 -28.73 32.54 -21.29
N GLU A 347 -27.55 32.09 -20.91
CA GLU A 347 -27.32 30.71 -20.50
C GLU A 347 -28.02 30.39 -19.17
N GLY A 348 -28.07 31.35 -18.25
CA GLY A 348 -28.84 31.23 -17.01
C GLY A 348 -30.35 31.11 -17.22
N GLU A 349 -30.91 31.86 -18.19
CA GLU A 349 -32.32 31.74 -18.60
C GLU A 349 -32.60 30.36 -19.19
N VAL A 350 -31.72 29.83 -20.05
CA VAL A 350 -31.85 28.46 -20.59
C VAL A 350 -31.84 27.40 -19.48
N MET A 351 -31.00 27.55 -18.44
CA MET A 351 -31.01 26.63 -17.30
C MET A 351 -32.29 26.74 -16.47
N LEU A 352 -32.89 27.94 -16.37
CA LEU A 352 -34.15 28.16 -15.68
C LEU A 352 -35.32 27.51 -16.45
N ASP A 353 -35.35 27.67 -17.77
CA ASP A 353 -36.36 27.04 -18.62
C ASP A 353 -36.26 25.50 -18.54
N GLU A 354 -35.04 24.94 -18.64
CA GLU A 354 -34.82 23.49 -18.50
C GLU A 354 -35.25 22.96 -17.11
N MET A 355 -35.02 23.75 -16.05
CA MET A 355 -35.46 23.43 -14.69
C MET A 355 -36.99 23.36 -14.59
N LEU A 356 -37.71 24.30 -15.23
CA LEU A 356 -39.17 24.35 -15.25
C LEU A 356 -39.76 23.19 -16.08
N ASP A 357 -39.18 22.91 -17.25
CA ASP A 357 -39.61 21.82 -18.12
C ASP A 357 -39.48 20.44 -17.44
N ARG A 358 -38.49 20.27 -16.56
CA ARG A 358 -38.30 19.05 -15.76
C ARG A 358 -39.19 18.98 -14.51
N GLY A 359 -40.06 19.95 -14.30
CA GLY A 359 -41.00 19.95 -13.17
C GLY A 359 -40.37 20.30 -11.83
N PHE A 360 -39.17 20.87 -11.80
CA PHE A 360 -38.61 21.42 -10.57
C PHE A 360 -39.25 22.78 -10.30
N ILE A 361 -40.47 22.74 -9.75
CA ILE A 361 -41.29 23.91 -9.46
C ILE A 361 -40.54 24.80 -8.47
N SER A 362 -40.04 25.93 -8.95
CA SER A 362 -39.66 27.03 -8.08
C SER A 362 -40.94 27.78 -7.71
N ASP A 363 -41.19 27.99 -6.42
CA ASP A 363 -42.26 28.92 -6.04
C ASP A 363 -42.00 30.30 -6.68
N ILE A 364 -43.06 31.11 -6.86
CA ILE A 364 -42.96 32.42 -7.53
C ILE A 364 -41.85 33.28 -6.89
N THR A 365 -41.62 33.13 -5.58
CA THR A 365 -40.59 33.89 -4.87
C THR A 365 -39.18 33.45 -5.25
N THR A 366 -38.97 32.16 -5.50
CA THR A 366 -37.71 31.57 -5.94
C THR A 366 -37.46 31.89 -7.40
N TYR A 367 -38.48 31.81 -8.26
CA TYR A 367 -38.40 32.26 -9.65
C TYR A 367 -38.00 33.73 -9.76
N ASN A 368 -38.70 34.62 -9.04
CA ASN A 368 -38.39 36.04 -9.04
C ASN A 368 -36.98 36.32 -8.50
N ARG A 369 -36.52 35.58 -7.47
CA ARG A 369 -35.13 35.70 -6.96
C ARG A 369 -34.09 35.28 -7.99
N LEU A 370 -34.32 34.19 -8.73
CA LEU A 370 -33.41 33.71 -9.76
C LEU A 370 -33.36 34.69 -10.95
N MET A 371 -34.52 35.18 -11.39
CA MET A 371 -34.64 36.19 -12.45
C MET A 371 -34.01 37.53 -12.06
N ASP A 372 -34.22 37.98 -10.82
CA ASP A 372 -33.56 39.18 -10.28
C ASP A 372 -32.04 38.99 -10.22
N GLY A 373 -31.57 37.80 -9.84
CA GLY A 373 -30.16 37.44 -9.86
C GLY A 373 -29.56 37.59 -11.25
N LEU A 374 -30.25 37.07 -12.28
CA LEU A 374 -29.84 37.20 -13.68
C LEU A 374 -29.95 38.65 -14.21
N GLY A 375 -30.78 39.50 -13.60
CA GLY A 375 -30.96 40.91 -13.97
C GLY A 375 -29.97 41.90 -13.34
N LYS A 376 -29.39 41.57 -12.17
CA LYS A 376 -28.52 42.47 -11.38
C LYS A 376 -27.03 42.44 -11.77
N ALA A 377 -26.67 41.68 -12.80
CA ALA A 377 -25.34 41.61 -13.40
C ALA A 377 -24.77 43.02 -13.73
N LYS A 378 -23.98 43.59 -12.81
CA LYS A 378 -23.38 44.93 -12.96
C LYS A 378 -22.50 44.95 -14.21
N LYS A 379 -22.72 45.93 -15.09
CA LYS A 379 -21.77 46.29 -16.15
C LYS A 379 -20.39 46.51 -15.51
N PRO A 380 -19.33 45.82 -15.94
CA PRO A 380 -17.98 46.19 -15.55
C PRO A 380 -17.66 47.57 -16.16
N SER A 381 -17.24 48.49 -15.31
CA SER A 381 -16.77 49.84 -15.65
C SER A 381 -15.41 49.83 -16.33
#